data_AF-A0A1V9FL46-F1
#
_entry.id   AF-A0A1V9FL46-F1
#
_cell.length_a   1.000
_cell.length_b   1.000
_cell.length_c   1.000
_cell.angle_alpha   90.00
_cell.angle_beta   90.00
_cell.angle_gamma   90.00
#
_symmetry.space_group_name_H-M   'P 1'
#
loop_
_entity.id
_entity.type
_entity.pdbx_description
1 polymer ?
#
loop_
_entity_poly.entity_id
_entity_poly.type
_entity_poly.pdbx_seq_one_letter_code
_entity_poly.pdbx_strand_id
1 'polypeptide(L)'
;MEQNQQEAHKKKRTYRSAEQIEKCLNDQAQSGLTIKAYCEANGMSEKNFYRWTKKYRGRKVKRRKRNQAAKAGFEKIEVVQDNGLHLRSSLFAEIGNLRIYKEVPVEYLKALLS
;
A
#
# COMPACT_ATOMS: atom_id res chain seq x y z
N MET A 1 -64.99 12.33 28.37
CA MET A 1 -64.36 11.09 27.85
C MET A 1 -63.37 11.49 26.77
N GLU A 2 -62.19 11.93 27.18
CA GLU A 2 -61.11 12.36 26.27
C GLU A 2 -60.24 11.14 25.95
N GLN A 3 -60.36 10.63 24.74
CA GLN A 3 -59.58 9.49 24.26
C GLN A 3 -58.23 9.98 23.75
N ASN A 4 -57.19 9.65 24.51
CA ASN A 4 -55.78 9.87 24.24
C ASN A 4 -55.34 9.03 23.03
N GLN A 5 -55.10 9.65 21.88
CA GLN A 5 -54.52 9.00 20.70
C GLN A 5 -52.99 9.11 20.76
N GLN A 6 -52.33 8.07 21.25
CA GLN A 6 -50.90 7.87 21.04
C GLN A 6 -50.69 7.02 19.78
N GLU A 7 -50.56 7.68 18.63
CA GLU A 7 -50.16 7.01 17.39
C GLU A 7 -48.67 6.66 17.46
N ALA A 8 -48.39 5.38 17.70
CA ALA A 8 -47.05 4.83 17.63
C ALA A 8 -46.55 4.81 16.17
N HIS A 9 -45.92 5.92 15.72
CA HIS A 9 -45.18 5.97 14.47
C HIS A 9 -44.04 4.94 14.46
N LYS A 10 -44.32 3.74 13.94
CA LYS A 10 -43.30 2.73 13.63
C LYS A 10 -42.36 3.31 12.56
N LYS A 11 -41.22 3.87 12.99
CA LYS A 11 -40.18 4.40 12.10
C LYS A 11 -39.76 3.30 11.12
N LYS A 12 -40.12 3.46 9.84
CA LYS A 12 -39.72 2.53 8.77
C LYS A 12 -38.20 2.42 8.77
N ARG A 13 -37.68 1.19 8.76
CA ARG A 13 -36.23 0.94 8.69
C ARG A 13 -35.72 1.42 7.34
N THR A 14 -35.19 2.64 7.27
CA THR A 14 -34.52 3.16 6.08
C THR A 14 -33.18 2.45 5.92
N TYR A 15 -33.09 1.62 4.88
CA TYR A 15 -31.84 1.02 4.48
C TYR A 15 -31.03 2.06 3.70
N ARG A 16 -29.84 2.41 4.20
CA ARG A 16 -28.92 3.28 3.46
C ARG A 16 -28.12 2.47 2.46
N SER A 17 -27.98 2.99 1.25
CA SER A 17 -27.12 2.39 0.23
C SER A 17 -25.65 2.46 0.64
N ALA A 18 -24.80 1.68 -0.02
CA ALA A 18 -23.37 1.68 0.28
C ALA A 18 -22.72 3.05 0.06
N GLU A 19 -23.14 3.77 -0.98
CA GLU A 19 -22.66 5.12 -1.32
C GLU A 19 -23.09 6.14 -0.28
N GLN A 20 -24.35 6.08 0.17
CA GLN A 20 -24.86 6.96 1.23
C GLN A 20 -24.09 6.76 2.54
N ILE A 21 -23.77 5.51 2.88
CA ILE A 21 -22.97 5.21 4.07
C ILE A 21 -21.55 5.79 3.93
N GLU A 22 -20.91 5.64 2.78
CA GLU A 22 -19.58 6.21 2.55
C GLU A 22 -19.59 7.74 2.62
N LYS A 23 -20.62 8.38 2.07
CA LYS A 23 -20.81 9.82 2.18
C LYS A 23 -20.93 10.26 3.65
N CYS A 24 -21.81 9.63 4.44
CA CYS A 24 -21.93 9.93 5.87
C CYS A 24 -20.60 9.76 6.64
N LEU A 25 -19.81 8.73 6.31
CA LEU A 25 -18.52 8.53 6.96
C LEU A 25 -17.49 9.61 6.60
N ASN A 26 -17.50 10.10 5.37
CA ASN A 26 -16.62 11.19 4.93
C ASN A 26 -17.10 12.53 5.50
N ASP A 27 -18.40 12.80 5.46
CA ASP A 27 -19.01 14.03 6.00
C ASP A 27 -18.74 14.17 7.49
N GLN A 28 -18.85 13.08 8.26
CA GLN A 28 -18.49 13.08 9.68
C GLN A 28 -17.01 13.43 9.90
N ALA A 29 -16.11 12.87 9.08
CA ALA A 29 -14.68 13.15 9.18
C ALA A 29 -14.33 14.60 8.82
N GLN A 30 -15.07 15.21 7.89
CA GLN A 30 -14.89 16.61 7.49
C GLN A 30 -15.53 17.60 8.47
N SER A 31 -16.64 17.20 9.11
CA SER A 31 -17.37 18.06 10.04
C SER A 31 -16.60 18.42 11.32
N GLY A 32 -15.57 17.65 11.67
CA GLY A 32 -14.84 17.81 12.94
C GLY A 32 -15.66 17.45 14.19
N LEU A 33 -16.93 17.08 14.03
CA LEU A 33 -17.80 16.67 15.12
C LEU A 33 -17.42 15.29 15.64
N THR A 34 -17.60 15.08 16.94
CA THR A 34 -17.52 13.73 17.51
C THR A 34 -18.59 12.83 16.90
N ILE A 35 -18.33 11.53 16.85
CA ILE A 35 -19.28 10.55 16.27
C ILE A 35 -20.64 10.65 16.95
N LYS A 36 -20.66 10.85 18.28
CA LYS A 36 -21.87 11.04 19.07
C LYS A 36 -22.66 12.27 18.61
N ALA A 37 -22.02 13.45 18.60
CA ALA A 37 -22.67 14.70 18.18
C ALA A 37 -23.17 14.62 16.72
N TYR A 38 -22.39 14.00 15.83
CA TYR A 38 -22.79 13.78 14.45
C TYR A 38 -24.00 12.83 14.33
N CYS A 39 -24.02 11.75 15.09
CA CYS A 39 -25.13 10.79 15.08
C CYS A 39 -26.41 11.41 15.66
N GLU A 40 -26.31 12.18 16.74
CA GLU A 40 -27.43 12.91 17.33
C GLU A 40 -28.02 13.93 16.34
N ALA A 41 -27.17 14.77 15.73
CA ALA A 41 -27.60 15.77 14.75
C ALA A 41 -28.28 15.16 13.51
N ASN A 42 -27.87 13.95 13.11
CA ASN A 42 -28.41 13.27 11.93
C ASN A 42 -29.49 12.21 12.24
N GLY A 43 -29.93 12.10 13.51
CA GLY A 43 -30.93 11.12 13.93
C GLY A 43 -30.50 9.67 13.68
N MET A 44 -29.20 9.38 13.80
CA MET A 44 -28.61 8.07 13.54
C MET A 44 -28.21 7.38 14.84
N SER A 45 -28.25 6.04 14.83
CA SER A 45 -27.70 5.25 15.93
C SER A 45 -26.18 5.13 15.80
N GLU A 46 -25.47 5.49 16.87
CA GLU A 46 -24.02 5.30 16.98
C GLU A 46 -23.60 3.86 16.67
N LYS A 47 -24.37 2.87 17.14
CA LYS A 47 -24.10 1.44 16.88
C LYS A 47 -24.04 1.14 15.38
N ASN A 48 -24.96 1.71 14.60
CA ASN A 48 -24.95 1.55 13.15
C ASN A 48 -23.74 2.23 12.52
N PHE A 49 -23.38 3.41 13.02
CA PHE A 49 -22.21 4.16 12.55
C PHE A 49 -20.90 3.41 12.82
N TYR A 50 -20.71 2.86 14.03
CA TYR A 50 -19.55 2.02 14.35
C TYR A 50 -19.49 0.73 13.51
N ARG A 51 -20.65 0.14 13.21
CA ARG A 51 -20.71 -1.01 12.30
C ARG A 51 -20.29 -0.63 10.87
N TRP A 52 -20.72 0.54 10.39
CA TRP A 52 -20.33 1.06 9.08
C TRP A 52 -18.85 1.40 9.02
N THR A 53 -18.29 2.08 10.02
CA THR A 53 -16.85 2.38 10.05
C THR A 53 -16.02 1.10 9.95
N LYS A 54 -16.34 0.05 10.71
CA LYS A 54 -15.65 -1.25 10.61
C LYS A 54 -15.76 -1.88 9.22
N LYS A 55 -16.96 -1.91 8.65
CA LYS A 55 -17.23 -2.57 7.34
C LYS A 55 -16.61 -1.81 6.16
N TYR A 56 -16.62 -0.48 6.18
CA TYR A 56 -16.24 0.36 5.04
C TYR A 56 -14.78 0.83 5.12
N ARG A 57 -14.23 1.12 6.31
CA ARG A 57 -12.80 1.42 6.45
C ARG A 57 -11.93 0.19 6.11
N GLY A 58 -12.34 -1.01 6.53
CA GLY A 58 -11.64 -2.25 6.17
C GLY A 58 -11.66 -2.56 4.66
N ARG A 59 -12.74 -2.17 3.96
CA ARG A 59 -12.82 -2.32 2.49
C ARG A 59 -11.87 -1.38 1.74
N LYS A 60 -11.67 -0.15 2.21
CA LYS A 60 -10.69 0.79 1.61
C LYS A 60 -9.26 0.24 1.71
N VAL A 61 -8.89 -0.35 2.85
CA VAL A 61 -7.57 -0.97 3.05
C VAL A 61 -7.37 -2.16 2.09
N LYS A 62 -8.36 -3.06 1.99
CA LYS A 62 -8.28 -4.21 1.08
C LYS A 62 -8.21 -3.79 -0.40
N ARG A 63 -9.00 -2.80 -0.83
CA ARG A 63 -8.92 -2.25 -2.20
C ARG A 63 -7.55 -1.63 -2.47
N ARG A 64 -7.01 -0.84 -1.53
CA ARG A 64 -5.66 -0.27 -1.67
C ARG A 64 -4.58 -1.34 -1.77
N LYS A 65 -4.66 -2.39 -0.95
CA LYS A 65 -3.70 -3.52 -1.02
C LYS A 65 -3.81 -4.28 -2.34
N ARG A 66 -5.03 -4.54 -2.83
CA ARG A 66 -5.26 -5.17 -4.14
C ARG A 66 -4.71 -4.32 -5.28
N ASN A 67 -4.92 -3.01 -5.24
CA ASN A 67 -4.42 -2.09 -6.26
C ASN A 67 -2.89 -1.93 -6.20
N GLN A 68 -2.28 -1.99 -5.01
CA GLN A 68 -0.82 -2.01 -4.85
C GLN A 68 -0.23 -3.32 -5.37
N ALA A 69 -0.85 -4.46 -5.04
CA ALA A 69 -0.45 -5.75 -5.60
C ALA A 69 -0.59 -5.80 -7.12
N ALA A 70 -1.62 -5.15 -7.69
CA ALA A 70 -1.78 -5.03 -9.14
C ALA A 70 -0.76 -4.09 -9.80
N LYS A 71 -0.20 -3.13 -9.06
CA LYS A 71 0.89 -2.25 -9.52
C LYS A 71 2.28 -2.85 -9.30
N ALA A 72 2.41 -3.83 -8.42
CA ALA A 72 3.63 -4.61 -8.24
C ALA A 72 3.77 -5.65 -9.36
N GLY A 73 3.94 -5.18 -10.59
CA GLY A 73 4.43 -6.00 -11.70
C GLY A 73 5.95 -6.17 -11.57
N PHE A 74 6.46 -7.27 -12.09
CA PHE A 74 7.91 -7.45 -12.23
C PHE A 74 8.40 -6.51 -13.33
N GLU A 75 9.25 -5.55 -12.97
CA GLU A 75 9.94 -4.70 -13.94
C GLU A 75 11.11 -5.49 -14.53
N LYS A 76 11.18 -5.57 -15.86
CA LYS A 76 12.24 -6.26 -16.57
C LYS A 76 13.54 -5.47 -16.36
N ILE A 77 14.37 -5.91 -15.42
CA ILE A 77 15.72 -5.39 -15.27
C ILE A 77 16.50 -5.89 -16.49
N GLU A 78 16.79 -4.99 -17.43
CA GLU A 78 17.73 -5.28 -18.48
C GLU A 78 19.12 -5.31 -17.85
N VAL A 79 19.66 -6.52 -17.71
CA VAL A 79 21.05 -6.72 -17.30
C VAL A 79 21.91 -6.19 -18.42
N VAL A 80 22.25 -4.90 -18.34
CA VAL A 80 23.35 -4.34 -19.12
C VAL A 80 24.57 -5.13 -18.67
N GLN A 81 25.11 -5.94 -19.59
CA GLN A 81 26.39 -6.58 -19.39
C GLN A 81 27.39 -5.44 -19.22
N ASP A 82 27.80 -5.22 -17.99
CA ASP A 82 28.78 -4.22 -17.62
C ASP A 82 30.16 -4.72 -18.10
N ASN A 83 30.39 -4.57 -19.40
CA ASN A 83 31.65 -4.88 -20.06
C ASN A 83 32.73 -3.82 -19.75
N GLY A 84 32.58 -3.03 -18.68
CA GLY A 84 33.50 -1.96 -18.38
C GLY A 84 33.29 -1.34 -17.01
N LEU A 85 33.70 -2.07 -15.96
CA LEU A 85 34.44 -1.62 -14.78
C LEU A 85 34.22 -2.66 -13.66
N HIS A 86 34.92 -3.80 -13.75
CA HIS A 86 35.14 -4.66 -12.58
C HIS A 86 36.03 -3.91 -11.58
N LEU A 87 35.44 -3.04 -10.76
CA LEU A 87 36.08 -2.40 -9.60
C LEU A 87 36.37 -3.40 -8.47
N ARG A 88 35.92 -4.65 -8.62
CA ARG A 88 36.39 -5.78 -7.82
C ARG A 88 37.43 -6.47 -8.67
N SER A 89 38.69 -6.32 -8.29
CA SER A 89 39.84 -7.02 -8.87
C SER A 89 39.58 -8.52 -8.84
N SER A 90 38.88 -9.03 -9.85
CA SER A 90 38.64 -10.46 -10.03
C SER A 90 39.99 -11.07 -10.35
N LEU A 91 40.40 -12.00 -9.52
CA LEU A 91 41.60 -12.79 -9.74
C LEU A 91 41.55 -13.36 -11.17
N PHE A 92 42.49 -12.92 -12.02
CA PHE A 92 42.63 -13.34 -13.40
C PHE A 92 43.26 -14.74 -13.50
N ALA A 93 44.32 -15.00 -12.73
CA ALA A 93 44.98 -16.30 -12.69
C ALA A 93 45.78 -16.53 -11.39
N GLU A 94 45.96 -17.80 -10.98
CA GLU A 94 46.76 -18.21 -9.82
C GLU A 94 47.91 -19.19 -10.21
N ILE A 95 49.11 -18.63 -10.11
CA ILE A 95 50.49 -19.10 -10.25
C ILE A 95 51.15 -19.76 -9.04
N GLY A 96 50.63 -20.83 -8.45
CA GLY A 96 51.13 -21.28 -7.14
C GLY A 96 50.81 -20.22 -6.06
N ASN A 97 51.82 -19.45 -5.63
CA ASN A 97 51.62 -18.30 -4.71
C ASN A 97 51.44 -16.95 -5.42
N LEU A 98 51.55 -16.91 -6.76
CA LEU A 98 51.40 -15.68 -7.54
C LEU A 98 49.94 -15.46 -7.95
N ARG A 99 49.37 -14.30 -7.61
CA ARG A 99 48.00 -13.92 -7.96
C ARG A 99 48.01 -12.79 -8.97
N ILE A 100 47.47 -13.04 -10.16
CA ILE A 100 47.36 -12.07 -11.24
C ILE A 100 45.95 -11.50 -11.19
N TYR A 101 45.82 -10.17 -11.08
CA TYR A 101 44.52 -9.49 -10.95
C TYR A 101 44.12 -8.70 -12.20
N LYS A 102 44.96 -8.75 -13.24
CA LYS A 102 44.77 -8.07 -14.51
C LYS A 102 45.34 -8.93 -15.62
N GLU A 103 44.69 -8.97 -16.77
CA GLU A 103 45.24 -9.65 -17.94
C GLU A 103 46.56 -8.96 -18.35
N VAL A 104 47.63 -9.75 -18.49
CA VAL A 104 48.94 -9.23 -18.90
C VAL A 104 49.33 -9.86 -20.24
N PRO A 105 49.56 -9.06 -21.30
CA PRO A 105 50.07 -9.55 -22.57
C PRO A 105 51.45 -10.19 -22.42
N VAL A 106 51.70 -11.26 -23.19
CA VAL A 106 52.98 -12.00 -23.17
C VAL A 106 54.18 -11.09 -23.50
N GLU A 107 54.00 -10.13 -24.41
CA GLU A 107 55.05 -9.19 -24.80
C GLU A 107 55.55 -8.33 -23.62
N TYR A 108 54.65 -7.95 -22.70
CA TYR A 108 55.04 -7.20 -21.50
C TYR A 108 55.91 -8.04 -20.56
N LEU A 109 55.56 -9.32 -20.38
CA LEU A 109 56.35 -10.23 -19.54
C LEU A 109 57.74 -10.48 -20.12
N LYS A 110 57.83 -10.64 -21.45
CA LYS A 110 59.12 -10.79 -22.14
C LYS A 110 60.03 -9.58 -21.93
N ALA A 111 59.48 -8.37 -21.99
CA ALA A 111 60.24 -7.13 -21.80
C ALA A 111 60.82 -6.97 -20.38
N LEU A 112 60.21 -7.59 -19.37
CA LEU A 112 60.70 -7.54 -17.99
C LEU A 112 61.86 -8.52 -17.71
N LEU A 113 62.06 -9.52 -18.57
CA LEU A 113 63.10 -10.54 -18.41
C LEU A 113 64.41 -10.17 -19.12
N SER A 114 64.44 -9.10 -19.91
CA SER A 114 65.66 -8.59 -20.57
C SER A 114 66.36 -7.55 -19.72
#